data_AF-A0A7C3HW65-F1
#
_entry.id   AF-A0A7C3HW65-F1
#
_cell.length_a   1.000
_cell.length_b   1.000
_cell.length_c   1.000
_cell.angle_alpha   90.00
_cell.angle_beta   90.00
_cell.angle_gamma   90.00
#
_symmetry.space_group_name_H-M   'P 1'
#
loop_
_entity.id
_entity.type
_entity.pdbx_description
1 polymer ?
#
loop_
_entity_poly.entity_id
_entity_poly.type
_entity_poly.pdbx_seq_one_letter_code
_entity_poly.pdbx_strand_id
1 'polypeptide(L)'
;MTAEESDTTPPARFNYKKLWPWVNAGIALLLIAGGIWFLDRTVGLDKIGEAMRLADGRFILLALPVVALVGAVKAWRWGLLLTPNGENVPYSSLFWSTWLGQIVNIAIPFLRLGEVARAYTIDQQTDIGKVRALSTMVVEKTLELIMLALLLAVIVPLVVLPEVFDNWWMLGILAGFILLGLYLVAYQTDFIIRMTKQMGRWLPVRLQNKIMPLVLSGLAGIASLRDKKTVLLLLGSSLFITFLSILTPFIL
;
A
#
# COMPACT_ATOMS: atom_id res chain seq x y z
N MET A 1 28.15 40.55 -48.35
CA MET A 1 27.13 41.14 -47.46
C MET A 1 25.80 40.54 -47.87
N THR A 2 25.06 39.75 -47.12
CA THR A 2 25.12 39.20 -45.76
C THR A 2 24.15 38.03 -45.82
N ALA A 3 24.62 36.80 -45.61
CA ALA A 3 23.73 35.64 -45.52
C ALA A 3 23.03 35.71 -44.17
N GLU A 4 21.70 35.83 -44.21
CA GLU A 4 20.80 35.85 -43.06
C GLU A 4 20.86 34.50 -42.34
N GLU A 5 21.44 34.50 -41.15
CA GLU A 5 21.51 33.35 -40.25
C GLU A 5 20.11 33.13 -39.67
N SER A 6 19.38 32.16 -40.21
CA SER A 6 18.04 31.80 -39.74
C SER A 6 18.13 31.23 -38.32
N ASP A 7 17.73 32.02 -37.34
CA ASP A 7 17.62 31.66 -35.93
C ASP A 7 16.53 30.60 -35.72
N THR A 8 16.88 29.32 -35.92
CA THR A 8 16.01 28.20 -35.63
C THR A 8 16.10 27.86 -34.13
N THR A 9 15.38 28.61 -33.31
CA THR A 9 15.09 28.20 -31.93
C THR A 9 14.28 26.90 -31.98
N PRO A 10 14.75 25.80 -31.35
CA PRO A 10 14.03 24.53 -31.39
C PRO A 10 12.65 24.67 -30.73
N PRO A 11 11.58 24.06 -31.29
CA PRO A 11 10.24 24.19 -30.73
C PRO A 11 10.23 23.70 -29.28
N ALA A 12 9.67 24.52 -28.39
CA ALA A 12 9.56 24.22 -26.97
C ALA A 12 8.98 22.81 -26.77
N ARG A 13 9.80 21.87 -26.27
CA ARG A 13 9.36 20.51 -26.02
C ARG A 13 8.23 20.55 -24.98
N PHE A 14 7.01 20.20 -25.40
CA PHE A 14 5.86 20.07 -24.51
C PHE A 14 6.22 19.17 -23.32
N ASN A 15 6.26 19.77 -22.12
CA ASN A 15 6.67 19.06 -20.92
C ASN A 15 5.47 18.33 -20.30
N TYR A 16 5.20 17.13 -20.83
CA TYR A 16 4.10 16.24 -20.40
C TYR A 16 4.06 16.00 -18.88
N LYS A 17 5.22 16.10 -18.19
CA LYS A 17 5.31 15.96 -16.72
C LYS A 17 4.58 17.07 -15.97
N LYS A 18 4.42 18.26 -16.55
CA LYS A 18 3.69 19.39 -15.96
C LYS A 18 2.18 19.30 -16.19
N LEU A 19 1.73 18.58 -17.22
CA LEU A 19 0.32 18.39 -17.56
C LEU A 19 -0.34 17.25 -16.74
N TRP A 20 0.46 16.25 -16.36
CA TRP A 20 0.00 15.04 -15.67
C TRP A 20 -0.82 15.30 -14.38
N PRO A 21 -0.45 16.24 -13.49
CA PRO A 21 -1.25 16.52 -12.29
C PRO A 21 -2.64 17.08 -12.62
N TRP A 22 -2.75 17.90 -13.66
CA TRP A 22 -4.01 18.52 -14.09
C TRP A 22 -4.95 17.52 -14.78
N VAL A 23 -4.39 16.60 -15.57
CA VAL A 23 -5.16 15.49 -16.15
C VAL A 23 -5.73 14.61 -15.03
N ASN A 24 -4.93 14.27 -14.02
CA ASN A 24 -5.41 13.50 -12.87
C ASN A 24 -6.51 14.24 -12.09
N ALA A 25 -6.34 15.54 -11.86
CA ALA A 25 -7.36 16.36 -11.21
C ALA A 25 -8.67 16.38 -12.04
N GLY A 26 -8.57 16.50 -13.37
CA GLY A 26 -9.71 16.44 -14.27
C GLY A 26 -10.44 15.09 -14.24
N ILE A 27 -9.70 13.98 -14.28
CA ILE A 27 -10.27 12.62 -14.17
C ILE A 27 -10.93 12.43 -12.79
N ALA A 28 -10.26 12.84 -11.71
CA ALA A 28 -10.81 12.75 -10.36
C ALA A 28 -12.11 13.56 -10.24
N LEU A 29 -12.14 14.78 -10.76
CA LEU A 29 -13.34 15.62 -10.78
C LEU A 29 -14.48 14.96 -11.58
N LEU A 30 -14.16 14.38 -12.74
CA LEU A 30 -15.12 13.63 -13.56
C LEU A 30 -15.71 12.43 -12.83
N LEU A 31 -14.87 11.66 -12.12
CA LEU A 31 -15.31 10.52 -11.33
C LEU A 31 -16.17 10.96 -10.14
N ILE A 32 -15.79 12.04 -9.44
CA ILE A 32 -16.58 12.62 -8.35
C ILE A 32 -17.93 13.10 -8.88
N ALA A 33 -17.96 13.85 -9.97
CA ALA A 33 -19.19 14.35 -10.58
C ALA A 33 -20.09 13.20 -11.07
N GLY A 34 -19.51 12.18 -11.71
CA GLY A 34 -20.22 10.97 -12.11
C GLY A 34 -20.78 10.19 -10.93
N GLY A 35 -20.02 10.06 -9.85
CA GLY A 35 -20.45 9.43 -8.61
C GLY A 35 -21.59 10.18 -7.92
N ILE A 36 -21.49 11.52 -7.83
CA ILE A 36 -22.57 12.37 -7.29
C ILE A 36 -23.82 12.25 -8.15
N TRP A 37 -23.69 12.32 -9.48
CA TRP A 37 -24.80 12.15 -10.40
C TRP A 37 -25.47 10.77 -10.24
N PHE A 38 -24.67 9.71 -10.08
CA PHE A 38 -25.16 8.36 -9.85
C PHE A 38 -25.89 8.23 -8.51
N LEU A 39 -25.34 8.83 -7.44
CA LEU A 39 -25.96 8.84 -6.10
C LEU A 39 -27.27 9.62 -6.09
N ASP A 40 -27.31 10.77 -6.76
CA ASP A 40 -28.55 11.55 -6.92
C ASP A 40 -29.62 10.74 -7.65
N ARG A 41 -29.24 10.01 -8.71
CA ARG A 41 -30.17 9.16 -9.48
C ARG A 41 -30.65 7.92 -8.75
N THR A 42 -29.83 7.34 -7.87
CA THR A 42 -30.16 6.08 -7.19
C THR A 42 -30.82 6.29 -5.83
N VAL A 43 -30.38 7.30 -5.07
CA VAL A 43 -30.79 7.54 -3.68
C VAL A 43 -31.54 8.86 -3.53
N GLY A 44 -31.11 9.91 -4.23
CA GLY A 44 -31.56 11.29 -4.04
C GLY A 44 -30.71 12.01 -2.99
N LEU A 45 -30.12 13.16 -3.36
CA LEU A 45 -29.23 13.93 -2.46
C LEU A 45 -29.96 14.47 -1.23
N ASP A 46 -31.26 14.71 -1.34
CA ASP A 46 -32.17 15.08 -0.27
C ASP A 46 -32.21 14.04 0.85
N LYS A 47 -32.33 12.76 0.50
CA LYS A 47 -32.33 11.65 1.48
C LYS A 47 -30.97 11.47 2.14
N ILE A 48 -29.88 11.70 1.42
CA ILE A 48 -28.53 11.68 2.00
C ILE A 48 -28.39 12.81 3.01
N GLY A 49 -28.87 14.01 2.67
CA GLY A 49 -28.86 15.16 3.58
C GLY A 49 -29.68 14.93 4.85
N GLU A 50 -30.85 14.29 4.73
CA GLU A 50 -31.67 13.91 5.88
C GLU A 50 -30.98 12.85 6.75
N ALA A 51 -30.39 11.82 6.14
CA ALA A 51 -29.61 10.79 6.85
C ALA A 51 -28.42 11.39 7.60
N MET A 52 -27.70 12.35 7.01
CA MET A 52 -26.59 13.04 7.68
C MET A 52 -27.05 13.87 8.88
N ARG A 53 -28.27 14.43 8.85
CA ARG A 53 -28.85 15.16 10.00
C ARG A 53 -29.29 14.24 11.13
N LEU A 54 -29.74 13.03 10.80
CA LEU A 54 -30.14 12.00 11.76
C LEU A 54 -28.94 11.24 12.36
N ALA A 55 -27.77 11.31 11.72
CA ALA A 55 -26.57 10.63 12.19
C ALA A 55 -26.08 11.21 13.53
N ASP A 56 -25.87 10.34 14.52
CA ASP A 56 -25.35 10.73 15.82
C ASP A 56 -23.82 10.89 15.76
N GLY A 57 -23.33 12.12 15.94
CA GLY A 57 -21.90 12.43 15.93
C GLY A 57 -21.07 11.71 17.01
N ARG A 58 -21.71 11.13 18.04
CA ARG A 58 -21.02 10.32 19.06
C ARG A 58 -20.34 9.09 18.45
N PHE A 59 -20.96 8.47 17.45
CA PHE A 59 -20.40 7.31 16.76
C PHE A 59 -19.15 7.67 15.97
N ILE A 60 -19.13 8.84 15.34
CA ILE A 60 -17.94 9.39 14.68
C ILE A 60 -16.81 9.61 15.70
N LEU A 61 -17.13 10.21 16.85
CA LEU A 61 -16.16 10.43 17.93
C LEU A 61 -15.60 9.11 18.48
N LEU A 62 -16.41 8.05 18.56
CA LEU A 62 -15.97 6.71 18.97
C LEU A 62 -15.13 6.01 17.90
N ALA A 63 -15.38 6.25 16.62
CA ALA A 63 -14.61 5.67 15.53
C ALA A 63 -13.19 6.28 15.42
N LEU A 64 -13.02 7.57 15.72
CA LEU A 64 -11.71 8.25 15.65
C LEU A 64 -10.58 7.53 16.42
N PRO A 65 -10.72 7.17 17.71
CA PRO A 65 -9.68 6.45 18.44
C PRO A 65 -9.43 5.04 17.88
N VAL A 66 -10.43 4.37 17.32
CA VAL A 66 -10.26 3.07 16.68
C VAL A 66 -9.39 3.19 15.43
N VAL A 67 -9.67 4.16 14.56
CA VAL A 67 -8.85 4.42 13.37
C VAL A 67 -7.44 4.87 13.76
N ALA A 68 -7.31 5.71 14.78
CA ALA A 68 -6.03 6.13 15.35
C ALA A 68 -5.20 4.92 15.83
N LEU A 69 -5.85 4.00 16.56
CA LEU A 69 -5.24 2.77 17.07
C LEU A 69 -4.81 1.82 15.95
N VAL A 70 -5.64 1.66 14.91
CA VAL A 70 -5.27 0.88 13.72
C VAL A 70 -4.00 1.45 13.07
N GLY A 71 -3.92 2.77 12.90
CA GLY A 71 -2.72 3.44 12.37
C GLY A 71 -1.50 3.25 13.28
N ALA A 72 -1.68 3.32 14.61
CA ALA A 72 -0.63 3.09 15.59
C ALA A 72 -0.04 1.67 15.51
N VAL A 73 -0.91 0.65 15.50
CA VAL A 73 -0.49 -0.75 15.38
C VAL A 73 0.23 -1.00 14.05
N LYS A 74 -0.25 -0.39 12.95
CA LYS A 74 0.43 -0.45 11.64
C LYS A 74 1.84 0.15 11.68
N ALA A 75 2.00 1.30 12.33
CA ALA A 75 3.30 1.95 12.47
C ALA A 75 4.28 1.10 13.28
N TRP A 76 3.81 0.52 14.40
CA TRP A 76 4.61 -0.37 15.24
C TRP A 76 5.02 -1.64 14.48
N ARG A 77 4.05 -2.29 13.81
CA ARG A 77 4.28 -3.49 12.99
C ARG A 77 5.31 -3.24 11.90
N TRP A 78 5.26 -2.09 11.24
CA TRP A 78 6.23 -1.74 10.21
C TRP A 78 7.63 -1.55 10.78
N GLY A 79 7.77 -1.04 12.00
CA GLY A 79 9.07 -1.00 12.70
C GLY A 79 9.75 -2.37 12.78
N LEU A 80 8.98 -3.43 13.09
CA LEU A 80 9.51 -4.81 13.15
C LEU A 80 10.07 -5.29 11.80
N LEU A 81 9.47 -4.87 10.69
CA LEU A 81 9.94 -5.20 9.34
C LEU A 81 11.10 -4.31 8.89
N LEU A 82 11.12 -3.06 9.34
CA LEU A 82 12.10 -2.06 8.94
C LEU A 82 13.46 -2.30 9.60
N THR A 83 13.47 -2.74 10.85
CA THR A 83 14.71 -2.93 11.64
C THR A 83 14.83 -4.33 12.20
N PRO A 84 14.95 -5.37 11.34
CA PRO A 84 15.02 -6.76 11.77
C PRO A 84 16.27 -7.06 12.64
N ASN A 85 17.31 -6.23 12.56
CA ASN A 85 18.55 -6.36 13.33
C ASN A 85 18.59 -5.46 14.58
N GLY A 86 17.47 -4.83 14.96
CA GLY A 86 17.39 -4.01 16.17
C GLY A 86 17.95 -2.58 16.04
N GLU A 87 18.02 -2.03 14.82
CA GLU A 87 18.28 -0.60 14.64
C GLU A 87 17.20 0.23 15.37
N ASN A 88 17.64 1.21 16.16
CA ASN A 88 16.73 2.04 16.95
C ASN A 88 16.09 3.11 16.07
N VAL A 89 14.79 2.94 15.82
CA VAL A 89 13.99 3.90 15.07
C VAL A 89 12.91 4.44 15.99
N PRO A 90 12.84 5.78 16.17
CA PRO A 90 11.82 6.35 17.03
C PRO A 90 10.44 6.03 16.49
N TYR A 91 9.57 5.52 17.36
CA TYR A 91 8.19 5.17 17.01
C TYR A 91 7.41 6.38 16.47
N SER A 92 7.70 7.59 16.94
CA SER A 92 7.10 8.82 16.42
C SER A 92 7.35 8.99 14.92
N SER A 93 8.56 8.71 14.44
CA SER A 93 8.88 8.78 13.01
C SER A 93 8.16 7.70 12.20
N LEU A 94 8.04 6.48 12.75
CA LEU A 94 7.24 5.42 12.12
C LEU A 94 5.77 5.82 12.05
N PHE A 95 5.22 6.36 13.14
CA PHE A 95 3.83 6.78 13.26
C PHE A 95 3.48 7.88 12.26
N TRP A 96 4.21 9.00 12.29
CA TRP A 96 3.94 10.13 11.40
C TRP A 96 4.21 9.81 9.93
N SER A 97 5.23 9.02 9.62
CA SER A 97 5.47 8.56 8.25
C SER A 97 4.31 7.69 7.74
N THR A 98 3.78 6.80 8.59
CA THR A 98 2.65 5.93 8.26
C THR A 98 1.38 6.75 8.00
N TRP A 99 1.06 7.69 8.89
CA TRP A 99 -0.12 8.56 8.74
C TRP A 99 -0.02 9.49 7.54
N LEU A 100 1.15 10.09 7.30
CA LEU A 100 1.35 10.92 6.11
C LEU A 100 1.14 10.10 4.83
N GLY A 101 1.65 8.87 4.79
CA GLY A 101 1.38 7.94 3.68
C GLY A 101 -0.11 7.67 3.49
N GLN A 102 -0.85 7.45 4.58
CA GLN A 102 -2.31 7.25 4.51
C GLN A 102 -3.05 8.51 4.01
N ILE A 103 -2.69 9.68 4.51
CA ILE A 103 -3.28 10.96 4.08
C ILE A 103 -2.99 11.20 2.59
N VAL A 104 -1.77 10.95 2.13
CA VAL A 104 -1.41 11.07 0.71
C VAL A 104 -2.21 10.09 -0.16
N ASN A 105 -2.45 8.86 0.33
CA ASN A 105 -3.28 7.90 -0.40
C ASN A 105 -4.76 8.33 -0.49
N ILE A 106 -5.28 9.02 0.52
CA ILE A 106 -6.64 9.59 0.49
C ILE A 106 -6.68 10.79 -0.47
N ALA A 107 -5.68 11.68 -0.42
CA ALA A 107 -5.63 12.89 -1.23
C ALA A 107 -5.31 12.60 -2.71
N ILE A 108 -4.52 11.56 -3.00
CA ILE A 108 -4.04 11.20 -4.34
C ILE A 108 -4.37 9.72 -4.63
N PRO A 109 -5.65 9.37 -4.84
CA PRO A 109 -6.10 7.98 -4.90
C PRO A 109 -5.61 7.23 -6.15
N PHE A 110 -5.42 7.93 -7.27
CA PHE A 110 -5.07 7.30 -8.54
C PHE A 110 -3.59 6.90 -8.62
N LEU A 111 -2.72 7.73 -8.05
CA LEU A 111 -1.28 7.56 -8.15
C LEU A 111 -0.71 6.71 -6.99
N ARG A 112 -1.50 6.49 -5.92
CA ARG A 112 -1.15 5.72 -4.73
C ARG A 112 0.29 5.99 -4.28
N LEU A 113 0.61 7.28 -4.12
CA LEU A 113 1.95 7.73 -3.73
C LEU A 113 2.19 7.64 -2.22
N GLY A 114 1.25 7.11 -1.44
CA GLY A 114 1.37 7.05 0.01
C GLY A 114 2.57 6.24 0.47
N GLU A 115 2.90 5.14 -0.21
CA GLU A 115 4.09 4.33 0.05
C GLU A 115 5.38 5.12 -0.23
N VAL A 116 5.40 5.88 -1.34
CA VAL A 116 6.54 6.74 -1.70
C VAL A 116 6.69 7.88 -0.69
N ALA A 117 5.58 8.50 -0.28
CA ALA A 117 5.58 9.55 0.72
C ALA A 117 6.08 9.05 2.08
N ARG A 118 5.60 7.88 2.52
CA ARG A 118 6.05 7.23 3.76
C ARG A 118 7.55 6.90 3.72
N ALA A 119 8.04 6.35 2.60
CA ALA A 119 9.44 5.99 2.44
C ALA A 119 10.36 7.22 2.33
N TYR A 120 9.90 8.29 1.69
CA TYR A 120 10.61 9.56 1.64
C TYR A 120 10.69 10.21 3.03
N THR A 121 9.59 10.15 3.78
CA THR A 121 9.46 10.82 5.08
C THR A 121 10.26 10.13 6.15
N ILE A 122 10.27 8.79 6.18
CA ILE A 122 11.10 8.06 7.14
C ILE A 122 12.58 8.30 6.87
N ASP A 123 13.01 8.31 5.61
CA ASP A 123 14.39 8.60 5.23
C ASP A 123 14.84 10.03 5.54
N GLN A 124 13.92 10.99 5.52
CA GLN A 124 14.21 12.36 5.97
C GLN A 124 14.32 12.46 7.50
N GLN A 125 13.68 11.54 8.23
CA GLN A 125 13.69 11.52 9.69
C GLN A 125 14.74 10.55 10.26
N THR A 126 15.25 9.63 9.45
CA THR A 126 16.16 8.55 9.85
C THR A 126 17.11 8.16 8.72
N ASP A 127 18.32 7.71 9.05
CA ASP A 127 19.34 7.32 8.06
C ASP A 127 19.14 5.90 7.46
N ILE A 128 17.92 5.37 7.49
CA ILE A 128 17.62 3.97 7.11
C ILE A 128 17.69 3.76 5.60
N GLY A 129 17.51 4.82 4.80
CA GLY A 129 17.50 4.75 3.35
C GLY A 129 16.10 4.49 2.75
N LYS A 130 15.65 5.35 1.82
CA LYS A 130 14.37 5.20 1.09
C LYS A 130 14.18 3.83 0.47
N VAL A 131 15.26 3.28 -0.07
CA VAL A 131 15.27 1.99 -0.76
C VAL A 131 14.94 0.87 0.22
N ARG A 132 15.56 0.86 1.40
CA ARG A 132 15.24 -0.13 2.44
C ARG A 132 13.78 0.00 2.89
N ALA A 133 13.33 1.22 3.15
CA ALA A 133 11.94 1.50 3.54
C ALA A 133 10.91 1.02 2.51
N LEU A 134 11.12 1.29 1.22
CA LEU A 134 10.22 0.82 0.15
C LEU A 134 10.19 -0.71 0.06
N SER A 135 11.33 -1.35 0.28
CA SER A 135 11.44 -2.81 0.18
C SER A 135 10.65 -3.52 1.26
N THR A 136 10.70 -3.00 2.50
CA THR A 136 9.94 -3.57 3.62
C THR A 136 8.45 -3.34 3.48
N MET A 137 8.02 -2.28 2.78
CA MET A 137 6.61 -2.08 2.42
C MET A 137 6.11 -3.11 1.40
N VAL A 138 6.94 -3.56 0.46
CA VAL A 138 6.55 -4.65 -0.46
C VAL A 138 6.27 -5.93 0.34
N VAL A 139 7.13 -6.24 1.32
CA VAL A 139 6.92 -7.37 2.24
C VAL A 139 5.64 -7.18 3.06
N GLU A 140 5.41 -5.98 3.57
CA GLU A 140 4.18 -5.64 4.31
C GLU A 140 2.92 -5.89 3.47
N LYS A 141 2.87 -5.37 2.23
CA LYS A 141 1.74 -5.55 1.30
C LYS A 141 1.51 -7.01 0.96
N THR A 142 2.61 -7.72 0.81
CA THR A 142 2.59 -9.15 0.54
C THR A 142 1.95 -9.94 1.69
N LEU A 143 2.32 -9.62 2.93
CA LEU A 143 1.70 -10.21 4.12
C LEU A 143 0.22 -9.83 4.24
N GLU A 144 -0.14 -8.59 3.89
CA GLU A 144 -1.55 -8.16 3.84
C GLU A 144 -2.36 -9.00 2.83
N LEU A 145 -1.81 -9.27 1.64
CA LEU A 145 -2.47 -10.11 0.63
C LEU A 145 -2.58 -11.58 1.09
N ILE A 146 -1.57 -12.12 1.77
CA ILE A 146 -1.64 -13.46 2.37
C ILE A 146 -2.77 -13.52 3.38
N MET A 147 -2.81 -12.57 4.32
CA MET A 147 -3.83 -12.54 5.36
C MET A 147 -5.23 -12.38 4.78
N LEU A 148 -5.38 -11.55 3.74
CA LEU A 148 -6.64 -11.42 3.01
C LEU A 148 -7.04 -12.75 2.35
N ALA A 149 -6.13 -13.42 1.66
CA ALA A 149 -6.40 -14.70 1.02
C ALA A 149 -6.80 -15.78 2.04
N LEU A 150 -6.10 -15.86 3.18
CA LEU A 150 -6.43 -16.77 4.27
C LEU A 150 -7.80 -16.44 4.89
N LEU A 151 -8.07 -15.17 5.14
CA LEU A 151 -9.36 -14.72 5.65
C LEU A 151 -10.50 -15.09 4.70
N LEU A 152 -10.33 -14.85 3.40
CA LEU A 152 -11.31 -15.24 2.38
C LEU A 152 -11.49 -16.75 2.32
N ALA A 153 -10.42 -17.54 2.41
CA ALA A 153 -10.52 -19.00 2.44
C ALA A 153 -11.32 -19.53 3.63
N VAL A 154 -11.32 -18.83 4.78
CA VAL A 154 -12.13 -19.17 5.95
C VAL A 154 -13.57 -18.64 5.85
N ILE A 155 -13.76 -17.41 5.37
CA ILE A 155 -15.08 -16.76 5.33
C ILE A 155 -15.95 -17.31 4.20
N VAL A 156 -15.39 -17.54 3.02
CA VAL A 156 -16.15 -17.95 1.82
C VAL A 156 -17.03 -19.19 2.06
N PRO A 157 -16.53 -20.27 2.70
CA PRO A 157 -17.36 -21.43 3.03
C PRO A 157 -18.46 -21.17 4.08
N LEU A 158 -18.33 -20.11 4.89
CA LEU A 158 -19.24 -19.79 5.99
C LEU A 158 -20.39 -18.86 5.57
N VAL A 159 -20.34 -18.28 4.37
CA VAL A 159 -21.33 -17.32 3.88
C VAL A 159 -22.08 -17.94 2.70
N VAL A 160 -23.40 -17.78 2.69
CA VAL A 160 -24.23 -18.12 1.51
C VAL A 160 -23.89 -17.11 0.43
N LEU A 161 -23.07 -17.54 -0.52
CA LEU A 161 -22.71 -16.72 -1.67
C LEU A 161 -23.88 -16.69 -2.68
N PRO A 162 -24.12 -15.54 -3.35
CA PRO A 162 -25.03 -15.49 -4.49
C PRO A 162 -24.66 -16.53 -5.55
N GLU A 163 -25.64 -17.09 -6.28
CA GLU A 163 -25.45 -18.15 -7.31
C GLU A 163 -24.36 -17.82 -8.36
N VAL A 164 -24.04 -16.53 -8.55
CA VAL A 164 -22.94 -16.05 -9.40
C VAL A 164 -21.55 -16.54 -8.95
N PHE A 165 -21.41 -16.97 -7.69
CA PHE A 165 -20.16 -17.45 -7.09
C PHE A 165 -20.19 -18.95 -6.73
N ASP A 166 -21.02 -19.75 -7.40
CA ASP A 166 -21.10 -21.21 -7.19
C ASP A 166 -19.73 -21.92 -7.34
N ASN A 167 -18.79 -21.29 -8.06
CA ASN A 167 -17.40 -21.73 -8.21
C ASN A 167 -16.48 -21.30 -7.07
N TRP A 168 -16.91 -21.41 -5.81
CA TRP A 168 -16.08 -21.08 -4.63
C TRP A 168 -14.73 -21.82 -4.60
N TRP A 169 -14.67 -23.02 -5.18
CA TRP A 169 -13.44 -23.81 -5.33
C TRP A 169 -12.39 -23.11 -6.21
N MET A 170 -12.78 -22.30 -7.21
CA MET A 170 -11.85 -21.49 -8.02
C MET A 170 -11.17 -20.40 -7.19
N LEU A 171 -11.90 -19.79 -6.24
CA LEU A 171 -11.33 -18.83 -5.29
C LEU A 171 -10.31 -19.51 -4.37
N GLY A 172 -10.63 -20.73 -3.91
CA GLY A 172 -9.70 -21.57 -3.14
C GLY A 172 -8.43 -21.92 -3.91
N ILE A 173 -8.54 -22.28 -5.19
CA ILE A 173 -7.39 -22.56 -6.07
C ILE A 173 -6.55 -21.29 -6.29
N LEU A 174 -7.18 -20.14 -6.57
CA LEU A 174 -6.47 -18.87 -6.74
C LEU A 174 -5.71 -18.46 -5.47
N ALA A 175 -6.36 -18.57 -4.31
CA ALA A 175 -5.71 -18.35 -3.02
C ALA A 175 -4.54 -19.33 -2.81
N GLY A 176 -4.71 -20.61 -3.16
CA GLY A 176 -3.67 -21.62 -3.13
C GLY A 176 -2.46 -21.27 -4.00
N PHE A 177 -2.67 -20.80 -5.23
CA PHE A 177 -1.59 -20.35 -6.12
C PHE A 177 -0.86 -19.11 -5.59
N ILE A 178 -1.59 -18.14 -5.02
CA ILE A 178 -1.01 -16.94 -4.39
C ILE A 178 -0.12 -17.36 -3.20
N LEU A 179 -0.63 -18.23 -2.33
CA LEU A 179 0.10 -18.75 -1.17
C LEU A 179 1.31 -19.59 -1.58
N LEU A 180 1.18 -20.41 -2.63
CA LEU A 180 2.28 -21.21 -3.18
C LEU A 180 3.38 -20.32 -3.78
N GLY A 181 3.01 -19.32 -4.60
CA GLY A 181 3.96 -18.35 -5.15
C GLY A 181 4.70 -17.61 -4.04
N LEU A 182 3.99 -17.28 -2.96
CA LEU A 182 4.55 -16.64 -1.78
C LEU A 182 5.47 -17.52 -0.96
N TYR A 183 5.08 -18.77 -0.75
CA TYR A 183 5.91 -19.77 -0.12
C TYR A 183 7.22 -19.99 -0.91
N LEU A 184 7.14 -20.08 -2.24
CA LEU A 184 8.31 -20.24 -3.10
C LEU A 184 9.24 -19.02 -3.01
N VAL A 185 8.71 -17.79 -3.07
CA VAL A 185 9.51 -16.56 -2.90
C VAL A 185 10.15 -16.48 -1.52
N ALA A 186 9.43 -16.89 -0.46
CA ALA A 186 9.93 -16.88 0.91
C ALA A 186 11.04 -17.92 1.15
N TYR A 187 10.95 -19.10 0.54
CA TYR A 187 11.91 -20.20 0.74
C TYR A 187 13.11 -20.16 -0.21
N GLN A 188 12.98 -19.52 -1.39
CA GLN A 188 14.04 -19.40 -2.38
C GLN A 188 14.85 -18.09 -2.28
N THR A 189 14.96 -17.50 -1.09
CA THR A 189 15.73 -16.26 -0.85
C THR A 189 17.14 -16.35 -1.49
N ASP A 190 17.83 -17.48 -1.32
CA ASP A 190 19.19 -17.70 -1.86
C ASP A 190 19.23 -17.92 -3.39
N PHE A 191 18.16 -18.46 -3.99
CA PHE A 191 18.06 -18.59 -5.44
C PHE A 191 17.71 -17.25 -6.09
N ILE A 192 16.83 -16.46 -5.48
CA ILE A 192 16.49 -15.09 -5.91
C ILE A 192 17.73 -14.19 -5.84
N ILE A 193 18.55 -14.27 -4.77
CA ILE A 193 19.83 -13.53 -4.64
C ILE A 193 20.83 -13.96 -5.72
N ARG A 194 20.93 -15.27 -5.99
CA ARG A 194 21.81 -15.79 -7.05
C ARG A 194 21.36 -15.34 -8.43
N MET A 195 20.06 -15.46 -8.74
CA MET A 195 19.50 -14.98 -10.01
C MET A 195 19.64 -13.46 -10.16
N THR A 196 19.43 -12.66 -9.12
CA THR A 196 19.63 -11.20 -9.22
C THR A 196 21.09 -10.81 -9.40
N LYS A 197 22.04 -11.51 -8.77
CA LYS A 197 23.47 -11.32 -9.05
C LYS A 197 23.85 -11.73 -10.48
N GLN A 198 23.23 -12.78 -11.00
CA GLN A 198 23.54 -13.35 -12.32
C GLN A 198 22.88 -12.55 -13.47
N MET A 199 21.62 -12.13 -13.32
CA MET A 199 20.93 -11.19 -14.21
C MET A 199 21.47 -9.75 -14.09
N GLY A 200 22.00 -9.38 -12.91
CA GLY A 200 22.64 -8.08 -12.67
C GLY A 200 23.88 -7.84 -13.55
N ARG A 201 24.50 -8.90 -14.10
CA ARG A 201 25.60 -8.79 -15.06
C ARG A 201 25.15 -8.28 -16.44
N TRP A 202 23.86 -8.41 -16.77
CA TRP A 202 23.27 -7.93 -18.04
C TRP A 202 22.60 -6.56 -17.88
N LEU A 203 22.54 -6.04 -16.66
CA LEU A 203 21.93 -4.75 -16.36
C LEU A 203 22.98 -3.64 -16.35
N PRO A 204 22.68 -2.44 -16.90
CA PRO A 204 23.56 -1.29 -16.79
C PRO A 204 23.85 -0.98 -15.31
N VAL A 205 25.11 -0.65 -14.98
CA VAL A 205 25.59 -0.39 -13.60
C VAL A 205 24.68 0.58 -12.82
N ARG A 206 24.06 1.54 -13.51
CA ARG A 206 23.11 2.50 -12.93
C ARG A 206 21.84 1.85 -12.38
N LEU A 207 21.31 0.83 -13.05
CA LEU A 207 20.12 0.09 -12.59
C LEU A 207 20.48 -0.87 -11.46
N GLN A 208 21.65 -1.51 -11.54
CA GLN A 208 22.13 -2.44 -10.51
C GLN A 208 22.27 -1.75 -9.14
N ASN A 209 22.85 -0.55 -9.11
CA ASN A 209 23.01 0.24 -7.87
C ASN A 209 21.68 0.71 -7.27
N LYS A 210 20.60 0.80 -8.05
CA LYS A 210 19.26 1.18 -7.55
C LYS A 210 18.42 -0.02 -7.13
N ILE A 211 18.47 -1.11 -7.89
CA ILE A 211 17.57 -2.27 -7.73
C ILE A 211 18.13 -3.27 -6.72
N MET A 212 19.44 -3.52 -6.72
CA MET A 212 20.05 -4.51 -5.84
C MET A 212 19.82 -4.24 -4.34
N PRO A 213 19.95 -2.99 -3.83
CA PRO A 213 19.68 -2.72 -2.42
C PRO A 213 18.20 -2.89 -2.07
N LEU A 214 17.30 -2.69 -3.05
CA LEU A 214 15.86 -2.91 -2.89
C LEU A 214 15.57 -4.41 -2.69
N VAL A 215 16.13 -5.25 -3.55
CA VAL A 215 15.96 -6.71 -3.46
C VAL A 215 16.57 -7.25 -2.16
N LEU A 216 17.80 -6.85 -1.82
CA LEU A 216 18.47 -7.33 -0.61
C LEU A 216 17.71 -6.92 0.67
N SER A 217 17.23 -5.67 0.73
CA SER A 217 16.44 -5.20 1.88
C SER A 217 15.08 -5.89 1.99
N GLY A 218 14.42 -6.14 0.86
CA GLY A 218 13.15 -6.87 0.82
C GLY A 218 13.32 -8.32 1.26
N LEU A 219 14.39 -8.97 0.79
CA LEU A 219 14.74 -10.32 1.20
C LEU A 219 15.15 -10.39 2.68
N ALA A 220 15.81 -9.35 3.22
CA ALA A 220 16.07 -9.25 4.66
C ALA A 220 14.77 -9.12 5.48
N GLY A 221 13.79 -8.37 4.98
CA GLY A 221 12.45 -8.29 5.56
C GLY A 221 11.67 -9.60 5.46
N ILE A 222 11.90 -10.42 4.43
CA ILE A 222 11.37 -11.79 4.34
C ILE A 222 12.12 -12.72 5.28
N ALA A 223 13.44 -12.54 5.44
CA ALA A 223 14.25 -13.35 6.33
C ALA A 223 13.84 -13.19 7.81
N SER A 224 13.31 -12.02 8.21
CA SER A 224 12.74 -11.84 9.56
C SER A 224 11.51 -12.72 9.81
N LEU A 225 10.83 -13.21 8.75
CA LEU A 225 9.76 -14.21 8.85
C LEU A 225 10.29 -15.61 9.22
N ARG A 226 11.61 -15.82 9.31
CA ARG A 226 12.17 -17.07 9.86
C ARG A 226 12.09 -17.11 11.38
N ASP A 227 12.04 -15.95 12.04
CA ASP A 227 11.88 -15.89 13.48
C ASP A 227 10.41 -16.10 13.89
N LYS A 228 10.17 -17.17 14.65
CA LYS A 228 8.82 -17.57 15.09
C LYS A 228 8.13 -16.48 15.91
N LYS A 229 8.88 -15.73 16.73
CA LYS A 229 8.30 -14.63 17.53
C LYS A 229 7.83 -13.49 16.63
N THR A 230 8.68 -13.06 15.69
CA THR A 230 8.35 -12.02 14.71
C THR A 230 7.13 -12.41 13.88
N VAL A 231 7.05 -13.65 13.39
CA VAL A 231 5.86 -14.15 12.66
C VAL A 231 4.61 -14.09 13.53
N LEU A 232 4.68 -14.54 14.79
CA LEU A 232 3.53 -14.54 15.69
C LEU A 232 3.05 -13.11 16.00
N LEU A 233 3.96 -12.16 16.18
CA LEU A 233 3.63 -10.75 16.34
C LEU A 233 3.02 -10.15 15.07
N LEU A 234 3.52 -10.50 13.88
CA LEU A 234 2.98 -10.05 12.60
C LEU A 234 1.57 -10.60 12.36
N LEU A 235 1.33 -11.88 12.64
CA LEU A 235 0.02 -12.50 12.53
C LEU A 235 -0.95 -11.93 13.57
N GLY A 236 -0.54 -11.84 14.83
CA GLY A 236 -1.36 -11.30 15.92
C GLY A 236 -1.76 -9.85 15.68
N SER A 237 -0.82 -9.00 15.24
CA SER A 237 -1.14 -7.61 14.85
C SER A 237 -2.06 -7.52 13.64
N SER A 238 -1.93 -8.43 12.66
CA SER A 238 -2.80 -8.45 11.48
C SER A 238 -4.24 -8.88 11.83
N LEU A 239 -4.39 -9.89 12.68
CA LEU A 239 -5.69 -10.30 13.25
C LEU A 239 -6.33 -9.17 14.06
N PHE A 240 -5.54 -8.51 14.92
CA PHE A 240 -6.02 -7.39 15.72
C PHE A 240 -6.46 -6.20 14.86
N ILE A 241 -5.67 -5.82 13.85
CA ILE A 241 -6.07 -4.78 12.88
C ILE A 241 -7.35 -5.17 12.16
N THR A 242 -7.47 -6.44 11.74
CA THR A 242 -8.66 -6.93 11.03
C THR A 242 -9.90 -6.86 11.93
N PHE A 243 -9.78 -7.30 13.18
CA PHE A 243 -10.84 -7.21 14.18
C PHE A 243 -11.30 -5.76 14.40
N LEU A 244 -10.37 -4.82 14.63
CA LEU A 244 -10.70 -3.40 14.78
C LEU A 244 -11.35 -2.82 13.51
N SER A 245 -10.88 -3.25 12.34
CA SER A 245 -11.42 -2.79 11.05
C SER A 245 -12.85 -3.30 10.83
N ILE A 246 -13.16 -4.53 11.26
CA ILE A 246 -14.53 -5.08 11.25
C ILE A 246 -15.41 -4.37 12.27
N LEU A 247 -14.87 -4.01 13.44
CA LEU A 247 -15.62 -3.31 14.48
C LEU A 247 -16.01 -1.89 14.09
N THR A 248 -15.19 -1.21 13.27
CA THR A 248 -15.37 0.21 12.94
C THR A 248 -16.74 0.52 12.29
N PRO A 249 -17.20 -0.25 11.28
CA PRO A 249 -18.57 -0.09 10.72
C PRO A 249 -19.71 -0.38 11.69
N PHE A 250 -19.52 -1.19 12.74
CA PHE A 250 -20.57 -1.44 13.75
C PHE A 250 -20.63 -0.34 14.82
N ILE A 251 -19.56 0.45 14.94
CA ILE A 251 -19.51 1.62 15.81
C ILE A 251 -20.09 2.85 15.10
N LEU A 252 -20.04 2.92 13.76
CA LEU A 252 -20.52 4.02 12.92
C LEU A 252 -22.01 3.88 12.58
#